data_AF-A0A9E4J3K2-F1
#
_entry.id   AF-A0A9E4J3K2-F1
#
_cell.length_a   1.000
_cell.length_b   1.000
_cell.length_c   1.000
_cell.angle_alpha   90.00
_cell.angle_beta   90.00
_cell.angle_gamma   90.00
#
_symmetry.space_group_name_H-M   'P 1'
#
loop_
_entity.id
_entity.type
_entity.pdbx_description
1 polymer ?
#
loop_
_entity_poly.entity_id
_entity_poly.type
_entity_poly.pdbx_seq_one_letter_code
_entity_poly.pdbx_strand_id
1 'polypeptide(L)'
;MCGGLTWQRAVLWALVLALTVAVVAFDPADWPYTVGDEGVYAMQAQSLAFDFDRRYEASDYRRYLETTGKVPDPLILQSRDGGDTLVYAKPVFYSLFLSPFVRLAPERGPIAANLVLLILGALLLECLLLRRVGADGPLMAAFLLFFSVTFGHVFWVHADLFYLVATAFGLCCLDPWFEGERLPPARLFAAGVLLAIAGAGRPFYLAVLAAVLLAAAPSLRQAWGRRASAIVLGGAVFLLAGSAWFHAGSGGAWSPYVGERQGFSSATGYPDIDFDRQDWPELLAARGDASWIREGFLLPSFDAGLLGHNLVYAALGRSIGIVPYFLPLVVACACLRRGSRRRWLLVAVALGLLAFLIKSPHNFYGGAGAIANRWFLPLYPVCWFLIERPPARRWLAASAVAAALFVGPLWHSAAAFPVEIDAESGARRLRYVSPAAKRLLPLETSQIHLSSAPGDVQHGDLRVRLVGNGVWPHGDGGIRCRHGADGELLIGSPVPLAGLTVELVPVEAGVGEPVSVVVERPRRIARHRYSYGGIPLHYYRLVLPGTPQGGDRDVFLVPVFRWD
;
A
#
# COMPACT_ATOMS: atom_id res chain seq x y z
N MET A 1 1.91 -23.56 -28.85
CA MET A 1 1.17 -22.45 -29.50
C MET A 1 2.05 -21.21 -29.51
N CYS A 2 3.00 -21.12 -30.44
CA CYS A 2 3.73 -19.88 -30.70
C CYS A 2 3.05 -19.18 -31.87
N GLY A 3 1.96 -18.46 -31.59
CA GLY A 3 1.38 -17.54 -32.57
C GLY A 3 2.42 -16.44 -32.88
N GLY A 4 2.55 -16.07 -34.15
CA GLY A 4 3.49 -15.04 -34.59
C GLY A 4 3.36 -13.71 -33.84
N LEU A 5 4.34 -12.83 -34.03
CA LEU A 5 4.33 -11.48 -33.45
C LEU A 5 3.13 -10.70 -33.99
N THR A 6 2.07 -10.56 -33.19
CA THR A 6 0.97 -9.65 -33.49
C THR A 6 1.29 -8.26 -32.93
N TRP A 7 0.69 -7.20 -33.49
CA TRP A 7 0.91 -5.85 -32.97
C TRP A 7 0.45 -5.71 -31.51
N GLN A 8 -0.58 -6.45 -31.07
CA GLN A 8 -1.01 -6.46 -29.67
C GLN A 8 0.08 -7.00 -28.73
N ARG A 9 0.76 -8.08 -29.14
CA ARG A 9 1.92 -8.62 -28.41
C ARG A 9 3.08 -7.64 -28.43
N ALA A 10 3.34 -7.01 -29.58
CA ALA A 10 4.37 -5.99 -29.70
C ALA A 10 4.14 -4.82 -28.73
N VAL A 11 2.90 -4.34 -28.55
CA VAL A 11 2.58 -3.30 -27.56
C VAL A 11 2.91 -3.74 -26.14
N LEU A 12 2.43 -4.91 -25.70
CA LEU A 12 2.70 -5.41 -24.34
C LEU A 12 4.21 -5.49 -24.08
N TRP A 13 4.95 -6.13 -24.99
CA TRP A 13 6.37 -6.39 -24.81
C TRP A 13 7.24 -5.14 -25.02
N ALA A 14 6.80 -4.17 -25.83
CA ALA A 14 7.44 -2.86 -25.89
C ALA A 14 7.32 -2.11 -24.56
N LEU A 15 6.17 -2.17 -23.88
CA LEU A 15 6.00 -1.56 -22.56
C LEU A 15 6.83 -2.27 -21.48
N VAL A 16 6.89 -3.60 -21.50
CA VAL A 16 7.77 -4.38 -20.61
C VAL A 16 9.24 -4.05 -20.86
N LEU A 17 9.64 -3.92 -22.13
CA LEU A 17 10.99 -3.52 -22.50
C LEU A 17 11.31 -2.10 -22.02
N ALA A 18 10.41 -1.15 -22.22
CA ALA A 18 10.57 0.22 -21.76
C ALA A 18 10.75 0.27 -20.22
N LEU A 19 9.95 -0.50 -19.48
CA LEU A 19 10.12 -0.62 -18.03
C LEU A 19 11.44 -1.30 -17.66
N THR A 20 11.87 -2.32 -18.40
CA THR A 20 13.16 -2.97 -18.19
C THR A 20 14.31 -1.97 -18.35
N VAL A 21 14.26 -1.13 -19.39
CA VAL A 21 15.22 -0.04 -19.59
C VAL A 21 15.18 0.94 -18.42
N ALA A 22 13.98 1.33 -17.95
CA ALA A 22 13.84 2.20 -16.79
C ALA A 22 14.41 1.59 -15.50
N VAL A 23 14.24 0.28 -15.29
CA VAL A 23 14.85 -0.45 -14.15
C VAL A 23 16.37 -0.49 -14.25
N VAL A 24 16.91 -0.71 -15.45
CA VAL A 24 18.37 -0.71 -15.66
C VAL A 24 18.98 0.68 -15.43
N ALA A 25 18.25 1.73 -15.81
CA ALA A 25 18.66 3.13 -15.64
C ALA A 25 18.42 3.66 -14.21
N PHE A 26 17.63 2.98 -13.40
CA PHE A 26 17.32 3.40 -12.04
C PHE A 26 18.44 3.04 -11.07
N ASP A 27 18.86 4.03 -10.28
CA ASP A 27 19.74 3.80 -9.14
C ASP A 27 18.95 3.92 -7.83
N PRO A 28 18.78 2.83 -7.05
CA PRO A 28 18.15 2.89 -5.75
C PRO A 28 18.83 3.87 -4.80
N ALA A 29 20.13 4.16 -4.96
CA ALA A 29 20.87 5.11 -4.13
C ALA A 29 20.31 6.54 -4.24
N ASP A 30 19.75 6.92 -5.39
CA ASP A 30 19.18 8.26 -5.63
C ASP A 30 17.97 8.58 -4.74
N TRP A 31 17.34 7.57 -4.14
CA TRP A 31 16.27 7.79 -3.18
C TRP A 31 16.82 8.35 -1.86
N PRO A 32 16.20 9.39 -1.27
CA PRO A 32 16.75 10.02 -0.07
C PRO A 32 16.70 9.14 1.19
N TYR A 33 15.75 8.19 1.25
CA TYR A 33 15.59 7.24 2.36
C TYR A 33 14.75 6.03 1.89
N THR A 34 14.62 5.02 2.75
CA THR A 34 13.79 3.83 2.50
C THR A 34 12.30 4.18 2.52
N VAL A 35 11.50 3.55 1.66
CA VAL A 35 10.04 3.79 1.66
C VAL A 35 9.33 2.72 2.47
N GLY A 36 8.58 3.15 3.50
CA GLY A 36 7.74 2.25 4.28
C GLY A 36 8.55 1.04 4.75
N ASP A 37 7.97 -0.16 4.69
CA ASP A 37 8.61 -1.40 5.15
C ASP A 37 9.81 -1.91 4.30
N GLU A 38 10.42 -1.11 3.43
CA GLU A 38 11.49 -1.55 2.53
C GLU A 38 12.73 -2.04 3.28
N GLY A 39 13.18 -1.29 4.28
CA GLY A 39 14.36 -1.64 5.09
C GLY A 39 14.25 -3.03 5.70
N VAL A 40 13.11 -3.35 6.33
CA VAL A 40 12.90 -4.66 6.96
C VAL A 40 12.89 -5.82 5.95
N TYR A 41 12.33 -5.65 4.74
CA TYR A 41 12.37 -6.71 3.72
C TYR A 41 13.77 -6.89 3.14
N ALA A 42 14.48 -5.78 2.86
CA ALA A 42 15.82 -5.81 2.31
C ALA A 42 16.82 -6.43 3.29
N MET A 43 16.79 -6.02 4.57
CA MET A 43 17.66 -6.59 5.60
C MET A 43 17.35 -8.07 5.87
N GLN A 44 16.07 -8.45 5.94
CA GLN A 44 15.70 -9.86 6.06
C GLN A 44 16.17 -10.69 4.86
N ALA A 45 16.15 -10.13 3.65
CA ALA A 45 16.67 -10.80 2.47
C ALA A 45 18.20 -10.94 2.50
N GLN A 46 18.92 -9.94 3.05
CA GLN A 46 20.35 -10.01 3.28
C GLN A 46 20.71 -11.10 4.31
N SER A 47 20.07 -11.10 5.48
CA SER A 47 20.27 -12.15 6.51
C SER A 47 20.02 -13.55 5.93
N LEU A 48 18.94 -13.75 5.14
CA LEU A 48 18.70 -15.02 4.44
C LEU A 48 19.76 -15.35 3.38
N ALA A 49 20.32 -14.36 2.69
CA ALA A 49 21.29 -14.54 1.60
C ALA A 49 22.72 -14.80 2.09
N PHE A 50 23.09 -14.26 3.25
CA PHE A 50 24.46 -14.29 3.77
C PHE A 50 24.60 -15.19 5.00
N ASP A 51 23.59 -15.24 5.87
CA ASP A 51 23.65 -15.92 7.17
C ASP A 51 22.68 -17.11 7.27
N PHE A 52 21.79 -17.27 6.29
CA PHE A 52 20.78 -18.34 6.21
C PHE A 52 19.80 -18.37 7.40
N ASP A 53 19.55 -17.22 8.02
CA ASP A 53 18.60 -17.09 9.12
C ASP A 53 17.65 -15.88 8.96
N ARG A 54 17.04 -15.45 10.07
CA ARG A 54 16.15 -14.28 10.14
C ARG A 54 16.43 -13.42 11.35
N ARG A 55 17.57 -13.64 12.01
CA ARG A 55 17.92 -12.90 13.19
C ARG A 55 18.31 -11.50 12.76
N TYR A 56 18.00 -10.54 13.60
CA TYR A 56 18.53 -9.20 13.47
C TYR A 56 19.78 -9.10 14.34
N GLU A 57 20.89 -8.70 13.74
CA GLU A 57 22.15 -8.44 14.42
C GLU A 57 22.76 -7.11 13.97
N ALA A 58 23.66 -6.54 14.76
CA ALA A 58 24.42 -5.34 14.37
C ALA A 58 25.22 -5.51 13.06
N SER A 59 25.56 -6.75 12.70
CA SER A 59 26.20 -7.10 11.42
C SER A 59 25.28 -6.85 10.23
N ASP A 60 23.98 -7.12 10.34
CA ASP A 60 22.99 -6.84 9.31
C ASP A 60 22.81 -5.34 9.09
N TYR A 61 22.74 -4.56 10.18
CA TYR A 61 22.63 -3.11 10.10
C TYR A 61 23.84 -2.51 9.36
N ARG A 62 25.06 -2.93 9.73
CA ARG A 62 26.28 -2.48 9.06
C ARG A 62 26.32 -2.90 7.60
N ARG A 63 25.99 -4.15 7.28
CA ARG A 63 25.90 -4.64 5.90
C ARG A 63 24.91 -3.83 5.07
N TYR A 64 23.75 -3.50 5.64
CA TYR A 64 22.74 -2.69 4.99
C TYR A 64 23.26 -1.27 4.70
N LEU A 65 23.90 -0.64 5.68
CA LEU A 65 24.48 0.68 5.55
C LEU A 65 25.63 0.71 4.53
N GLU A 66 26.53 -0.27 4.58
CA GLU A 66 27.65 -0.43 3.63
C GLU A 66 27.16 -0.64 2.20
N THR A 67 26.07 -1.39 2.03
CA THR A 67 25.48 -1.68 0.72
C THR A 67 24.71 -0.49 0.17
N THR A 68 23.87 0.16 0.98
CA THR A 68 22.88 1.12 0.48
C THR A 68 23.25 2.57 0.73
N GLY A 69 24.24 2.83 1.59
CA GLY A 69 24.54 4.16 2.13
C GLY A 69 23.42 4.73 3.02
N LYS A 70 22.41 3.93 3.38
CA LYS A 70 21.18 4.38 4.05
C LYS A 70 20.95 3.69 5.38
N VAL A 71 20.28 4.42 6.25
CA VAL A 71 19.73 3.89 7.49
C VAL A 71 18.37 3.23 7.20
N PRO A 72 18.08 2.02 7.71
CA PRO A 72 16.82 1.33 7.45
C PRO A 72 15.66 1.97 8.21
N ASP A 73 14.69 2.58 7.54
CA ASP A 73 13.58 3.30 8.21
C ASP A 73 12.19 3.00 7.57
N PRO A 74 11.25 2.35 8.29
CA PRO A 74 11.39 1.73 9.60
C PRO A 74 11.86 0.26 9.51
N LEU A 75 12.53 -0.18 10.57
CA LEU A 75 12.82 -1.58 10.85
C LEU A 75 11.76 -2.15 11.79
N ILE A 76 11.29 -3.37 11.57
CA ILE A 76 10.25 -3.97 12.42
C ILE A 76 10.73 -5.33 12.91
N LEU A 77 10.88 -5.45 14.22
CA LEU A 77 11.43 -6.62 14.88
C LEU A 77 10.41 -7.26 15.82
N GLN A 78 10.66 -8.51 16.14
CA GLN A 78 9.90 -9.31 17.09
C GLN A 78 10.85 -10.05 18.03
N SER A 79 10.42 -10.23 19.27
CA SER A 79 11.07 -11.09 20.26
C SER A 79 10.06 -12.05 20.90
N ARG A 80 10.57 -13.09 21.55
CA ARG A 80 9.82 -14.05 22.38
C ARG A 80 10.44 -14.32 23.74
N ASP A 81 11.63 -13.78 23.96
CA ASP A 81 12.54 -14.05 25.05
C ASP A 81 13.02 -12.72 25.66
N GLY A 82 12.14 -11.72 25.69
CA GLY A 82 12.41 -10.45 26.37
C GLY A 82 13.55 -9.64 25.76
N GLY A 83 13.82 -9.80 24.46
CA GLY A 83 14.88 -9.09 23.74
C GLY A 83 16.13 -9.89 23.46
N ASP A 84 16.31 -11.07 24.08
CA ASP A 84 17.50 -11.91 23.90
C ASP A 84 17.71 -12.32 22.43
N THR A 85 16.62 -12.67 21.74
CA THR A 85 16.58 -12.93 20.30
C THR A 85 15.64 -11.95 19.61
N LEU A 86 16.20 -11.19 18.65
CA LEU A 86 15.44 -10.33 17.75
C LEU A 86 15.37 -10.94 16.37
N VAL A 87 14.17 -10.98 15.79
CA VAL A 87 13.94 -11.47 14.43
C VAL A 87 13.12 -10.48 13.61
N TYR A 88 13.33 -10.46 12.29
CA TYR A 88 12.53 -9.60 11.40
C TYR A 88 11.04 -10.00 11.44
N ALA A 89 10.19 -9.03 11.80
CA ALA A 89 8.75 -9.21 12.00
C ALA A 89 7.94 -8.99 10.71
N LYS A 90 8.39 -9.62 9.62
CA LYS A 90 7.70 -9.68 8.33
C LYS A 90 7.65 -11.12 7.77
N PRO A 91 6.66 -11.44 6.92
CA PRO A 91 6.54 -12.74 6.28
C PRO A 91 7.77 -13.05 5.43
N VAL A 92 8.33 -14.26 5.59
CA VAL A 92 9.63 -14.62 4.98
C VAL A 92 9.59 -14.77 3.45
N PHE A 93 8.44 -15.14 2.88
CA PHE A 93 8.38 -15.61 1.47
C PHE A 93 8.92 -14.60 0.44
N TYR A 94 8.65 -13.31 0.63
CA TYR A 94 9.17 -12.29 -0.27
C TYR A 94 10.68 -12.13 -0.11
N SER A 95 11.17 -11.96 1.12
CA SER A 95 12.59 -11.84 1.43
C SER A 95 13.39 -13.08 0.97
N LEU A 96 12.80 -14.27 1.07
CA LEU A 96 13.37 -15.51 0.54
C LEU A 96 13.43 -15.53 -0.99
N PHE A 97 12.42 -14.99 -1.66
CA PHE A 97 12.46 -14.82 -3.12
C PHE A 97 13.54 -13.79 -3.54
N LEU A 98 13.75 -12.74 -2.74
CA LEU A 98 14.77 -11.73 -3.00
C LEU A 98 16.20 -12.22 -2.73
N SER A 99 16.40 -13.13 -1.76
CA SER A 99 17.73 -13.52 -1.27
C SER A 99 18.73 -13.96 -2.36
N PRO A 100 18.37 -14.76 -3.40
CA PRO A 100 19.33 -15.08 -4.46
C PRO A 100 19.74 -13.85 -5.28
N PHE A 101 18.83 -12.89 -5.50
CA PHE A 101 19.14 -11.66 -6.22
C PHE A 101 20.00 -10.72 -5.38
N VAL A 102 19.70 -10.61 -4.08
CA VAL A 102 20.52 -9.87 -3.11
C VAL A 102 21.92 -10.46 -3.02
N ARG A 103 22.06 -11.79 -3.06
CA ARG A 103 23.37 -12.44 -3.06
C ARG A 103 24.22 -12.08 -4.27
N LEU A 104 23.61 -11.94 -5.44
CA LEU A 104 24.29 -11.63 -6.70
C LEU A 104 24.57 -10.14 -6.89
N ALA A 105 23.63 -9.29 -6.48
CA ALA A 105 23.71 -7.85 -6.58
C ALA A 105 22.98 -7.22 -5.38
N PRO A 106 23.66 -6.99 -4.24
CA PRO A 106 23.01 -6.53 -3.01
C PRO A 106 22.16 -5.26 -3.16
N GLU A 107 22.62 -4.29 -3.95
CA GLU A 107 21.94 -3.01 -4.18
C GLU A 107 20.76 -3.13 -5.18
N ARG A 108 21.02 -3.73 -6.34
CA ARG A 108 20.07 -3.74 -7.48
C ARG A 108 19.22 -5.01 -7.58
N GLY A 109 19.63 -6.06 -6.89
CA GLY A 109 19.00 -7.37 -6.89
C GLY A 109 17.51 -7.33 -6.53
N PRO A 110 17.09 -6.62 -5.47
CA PRO A 110 15.67 -6.52 -5.12
C PRO A 110 14.78 -5.97 -6.25
N ILE A 111 15.22 -4.92 -6.94
CA ILE A 111 14.46 -4.31 -8.04
C ILE A 111 14.45 -5.24 -9.27
N ALA A 112 15.57 -5.90 -9.57
CA ALA A 112 15.62 -6.91 -10.62
C ALA A 112 14.66 -8.09 -10.33
N ALA A 113 14.58 -8.55 -9.08
CA ALA A 113 13.65 -9.59 -8.66
C ALA A 113 12.19 -9.17 -8.88
N ASN A 114 11.84 -7.92 -8.56
CA ASN A 114 10.52 -7.37 -8.83
C ASN A 114 10.20 -7.25 -10.32
N LEU A 115 11.19 -6.89 -11.15
CA LEU A 115 11.03 -6.89 -12.60
C LEU A 115 10.73 -8.30 -13.12
N VAL A 116 11.43 -9.32 -12.61
CA VAL A 116 11.15 -10.73 -12.93
C VAL A 116 9.71 -11.09 -12.54
N LEU A 117 9.24 -10.67 -11.35
CA LEU A 117 7.84 -10.89 -10.94
C LEU A 117 6.86 -10.24 -11.92
N LEU A 118 7.09 -8.99 -12.35
CA LEU A 118 6.21 -8.35 -13.31
C LEU A 118 6.20 -9.07 -14.66
N ILE A 119 7.37 -9.49 -15.17
CA ILE A 119 7.47 -10.25 -16.43
C ILE A 119 6.70 -11.57 -16.32
N LEU A 120 6.84 -12.28 -15.21
CA LEU A 120 6.05 -13.49 -14.94
C LEU A 120 4.54 -13.19 -14.89
N GLY A 121 4.15 -12.10 -14.23
CA GLY A 121 2.77 -11.61 -14.22
C GLY A 121 2.23 -11.31 -15.62
N ALA A 122 3.03 -10.65 -16.47
CA ALA A 122 2.69 -10.34 -17.86
C ALA A 122 2.52 -11.61 -18.71
N LEU A 123 3.41 -12.59 -18.56
CA LEU A 123 3.32 -13.88 -19.25
C LEU A 123 2.05 -14.65 -18.84
N LEU A 124 1.78 -14.73 -17.53
CA LEU A 124 0.58 -15.39 -17.00
C LEU A 124 -0.69 -14.73 -17.53
N LEU A 125 -0.73 -13.39 -17.50
CA LEU A 125 -1.88 -12.61 -17.93
C LEU A 125 -2.09 -12.68 -19.44
N GLU A 126 -1.01 -12.63 -20.23
CA GLU A 126 -1.06 -12.87 -21.68
C GLU A 126 -1.61 -14.26 -21.98
N CYS A 127 -1.08 -15.32 -21.34
CA CYS A 127 -1.56 -16.69 -21.54
C CYS A 127 -3.03 -16.87 -21.16
N LEU A 128 -3.44 -16.31 -20.02
CA LEU A 128 -4.83 -16.33 -19.56
C LEU A 128 -5.74 -15.65 -20.56
N LEU A 129 -5.39 -14.42 -20.99
CA LEU A 129 -6.27 -13.60 -21.82
C LEU A 129 -6.27 -14.03 -23.28
N LEU A 130 -5.18 -14.62 -23.80
CA LEU A 130 -5.19 -15.27 -25.12
C LEU A 130 -6.22 -16.40 -25.17
N ARG A 131 -6.36 -17.18 -24.08
CA ARG A 131 -7.36 -18.25 -23.99
C ARG A 131 -8.79 -17.71 -23.85
N ARG A 132 -8.96 -16.59 -23.14
CA ARG A 132 -10.27 -16.04 -22.77
C ARG A 132 -10.88 -15.13 -23.84
N VAL A 133 -10.06 -14.30 -24.47
CA VAL A 133 -10.50 -13.22 -25.37
C VAL A 133 -9.72 -13.19 -26.68
N GLY A 134 -8.90 -14.20 -26.96
CA GLY A 134 -8.22 -14.37 -28.25
C GLY A 134 -7.12 -13.35 -28.49
N ALA A 135 -6.98 -12.89 -29.74
CA ALA A 135 -5.87 -12.04 -30.19
C ALA A 135 -5.76 -10.67 -29.48
N ASP A 136 -6.85 -10.21 -28.84
CA ASP A 136 -6.84 -8.97 -28.05
C ASP A 136 -6.33 -9.17 -26.62
N GLY A 137 -6.04 -10.43 -26.21
CA GLY A 137 -5.54 -10.76 -24.88
C GLY A 137 -4.27 -10.02 -24.45
N PRO A 138 -3.21 -9.96 -25.28
CA PRO A 138 -1.99 -9.22 -24.95
C PRO A 138 -2.22 -7.71 -24.76
N LEU A 139 -3.13 -7.11 -25.55
CA LEU A 139 -3.49 -5.71 -25.40
C LEU A 139 -4.24 -5.46 -24.09
N MET A 140 -5.13 -6.38 -23.70
CA MET A 140 -5.81 -6.32 -22.40
C MET A 140 -4.82 -6.53 -21.24
N ALA A 141 -3.82 -7.40 -21.39
CA ALA A 141 -2.76 -7.57 -20.40
C ALA A 141 -1.96 -6.27 -20.22
N ALA A 142 -1.59 -5.61 -21.32
CA ALA A 142 -0.93 -4.31 -21.29
C ALA A 142 -1.79 -3.26 -20.56
N PHE A 143 -3.10 -3.22 -20.87
CA PHE A 143 -4.04 -2.33 -20.19
C PHE A 143 -4.11 -2.58 -18.68
N LEU A 144 -4.27 -3.83 -18.24
CA LEU A 144 -4.37 -4.18 -16.83
C LEU A 144 -3.09 -3.83 -16.03
N LEU A 145 -1.91 -4.01 -16.63
CA LEU A 145 -0.63 -3.79 -15.94
C LEU A 145 -0.18 -2.32 -15.95
N PHE A 146 -0.32 -1.65 -17.09
CA PHE A 146 0.29 -0.35 -17.33
C PHE A 146 -0.70 0.83 -17.25
N PHE A 147 -2.01 0.56 -17.25
CA PHE A 147 -3.04 1.56 -16.91
C PHE A 147 -3.58 1.36 -15.48
N SER A 148 -2.78 0.70 -14.65
CA SER A 148 -2.92 0.66 -13.20
C SER A 148 -1.58 0.99 -12.56
N VAL A 149 -1.51 1.06 -11.23
CA VAL A 149 -0.25 1.30 -10.50
C VAL A 149 0.69 0.10 -10.46
N THR A 150 0.30 -1.07 -11.00
CA THR A 150 1.06 -2.32 -10.87
C THR A 150 2.51 -2.21 -11.36
N PHE A 151 2.75 -1.55 -12.50
CA PHE A 151 4.12 -1.38 -13.02
C PHE A 151 5.01 -0.52 -12.11
N GLY A 152 4.44 0.48 -11.42
CA GLY A 152 5.18 1.36 -10.51
C GLY A 152 5.76 0.59 -9.32
N HIS A 153 5.08 -0.47 -8.86
CA HIS A 153 5.55 -1.31 -7.75
C HIS A 153 6.83 -2.11 -8.06
N VAL A 154 7.33 -2.12 -9.30
CA VAL A 154 8.64 -2.74 -9.59
C VAL A 154 9.78 -2.06 -8.84
N PHE A 155 9.71 -0.74 -8.69
CA PHE A 155 10.74 0.07 -8.03
C PHE A 155 10.68 0.03 -6.50
N TRP A 156 9.70 -0.68 -5.91
CA TRP A 156 9.52 -0.75 -4.45
C TRP A 156 9.82 -2.13 -3.91
N VAL A 157 10.71 -2.22 -2.92
CA VAL A 157 10.99 -3.48 -2.21
C VAL A 157 9.88 -3.78 -1.19
N HIS A 158 8.74 -4.22 -1.69
CA HIS A 158 7.57 -4.62 -0.93
C HIS A 158 6.96 -5.91 -1.45
N ALA A 159 6.40 -6.70 -0.53
CA ALA A 159 5.83 -8.01 -0.85
C ALA A 159 4.55 -7.97 -1.70
N ASP A 160 3.94 -6.80 -1.94
CA ASP A 160 2.61 -6.71 -2.55
C ASP A 160 2.61 -7.19 -4.02
N LEU A 161 3.66 -6.89 -4.81
CA LEU A 161 3.80 -7.39 -6.18
C LEU A 161 4.02 -8.92 -6.20
N PHE A 162 4.81 -9.42 -5.25
CA PHE A 162 5.02 -10.86 -5.07
C PHE A 162 3.72 -11.59 -4.75
N TYR A 163 2.90 -11.05 -3.84
CA TYR A 163 1.59 -11.60 -3.52
C TYR A 163 0.63 -11.53 -4.71
N LEU A 164 0.64 -10.44 -5.49
CA LEU A 164 -0.12 -10.35 -6.74
C LEU A 164 0.24 -11.51 -7.69
N VAL A 165 1.52 -11.76 -7.94
CA VAL A 165 1.95 -12.83 -8.85
C VAL A 165 1.62 -14.21 -8.29
N ALA A 166 1.83 -14.45 -6.99
CA ALA A 166 1.48 -15.70 -6.34
C ALA A 166 -0.04 -15.99 -6.41
N THR A 167 -0.87 -14.98 -6.14
CA THR A 167 -2.34 -15.10 -6.27
C THR A 167 -2.75 -15.34 -7.72
N ALA A 168 -2.17 -14.61 -8.68
CA ALA A 168 -2.43 -14.82 -10.11
C ALA A 168 -2.08 -16.25 -10.55
N PHE A 169 -0.91 -16.76 -10.14
CA PHE A 169 -0.47 -18.11 -10.47
C PHE A 169 -1.40 -19.16 -9.84
N GLY A 170 -1.76 -19.00 -8.56
CA GLY A 170 -2.69 -19.88 -7.86
C GLY A 170 -4.06 -19.95 -8.56
N LEU A 171 -4.60 -18.81 -9.00
CA LEU A 171 -5.84 -18.77 -9.78
C LEU A 171 -5.68 -19.37 -11.19
N CYS A 172 -4.55 -19.15 -11.88
CA CYS A 172 -4.24 -19.79 -13.17
C CYS A 172 -4.20 -21.32 -13.05
N CYS A 173 -3.71 -21.84 -11.93
CA CYS A 173 -3.75 -23.27 -11.63
C CYS A 173 -5.20 -23.79 -11.53
N LEU A 174 -6.15 -22.98 -11.08
CA LEU A 174 -7.55 -23.37 -10.90
C LEU A 174 -8.47 -22.98 -12.05
N ASP A 175 -8.01 -22.17 -13.00
CA ASP A 175 -8.84 -21.65 -14.09
C ASP A 175 -9.65 -22.71 -14.84
N PRO A 176 -9.09 -23.88 -15.23
CA PRO A 176 -9.88 -24.90 -15.92
C PRO A 176 -10.88 -25.62 -15.01
N TRP A 177 -10.65 -25.65 -13.69
CA TRP A 177 -11.61 -26.21 -12.74
C TRP A 177 -12.89 -25.36 -12.67
N PHE A 178 -12.79 -24.04 -12.84
CA PHE A 178 -13.97 -23.18 -12.97
C PHE A 178 -14.81 -23.50 -14.21
N GLU A 179 -14.19 -24.03 -15.27
CA GLU A 179 -14.85 -24.53 -16.48
C GLU A 179 -15.38 -25.98 -16.34
N GLY A 180 -15.18 -26.61 -15.17
CA GLY A 180 -15.64 -27.96 -14.90
C GLY A 180 -14.64 -29.07 -15.22
N GLU A 181 -13.41 -28.72 -15.60
CA GLU A 181 -12.36 -29.72 -15.86
C GLU A 181 -11.86 -30.39 -14.57
N ARG A 182 -11.45 -31.65 -14.68
CA ARG A 182 -10.78 -32.37 -13.61
C ARG A 182 -9.28 -32.10 -13.67
N LEU A 183 -8.75 -31.53 -12.60
CA LEU A 183 -7.32 -31.21 -12.49
C LEU A 183 -6.55 -32.29 -11.73
N PRO A 184 -5.26 -32.51 -12.04
CA PRO A 184 -4.44 -33.44 -11.27
C PRO A 184 -4.27 -32.94 -9.82
N PRO A 185 -4.21 -33.84 -8.82
CA PRO A 185 -4.07 -33.48 -7.40
C PRO A 185 -2.89 -32.54 -7.11
N ALA A 186 -1.74 -32.76 -7.74
CA ALA A 186 -0.56 -31.91 -7.56
C ALA A 186 -0.82 -30.45 -7.94
N ARG A 187 -1.58 -30.20 -9.03
CA ARG A 187 -1.95 -28.85 -9.46
C ARG A 187 -2.93 -28.18 -8.51
N LEU A 188 -3.90 -28.93 -7.97
CA LEU A 188 -4.84 -28.45 -6.96
C LEU A 188 -4.11 -28.10 -5.65
N PHE A 189 -3.19 -28.97 -5.22
CA PHE A 189 -2.38 -28.74 -4.02
C PHE A 189 -1.49 -27.50 -4.18
N ALA A 190 -0.79 -27.40 -5.32
CA ALA A 190 0.04 -26.24 -5.63
C ALA A 190 -0.77 -24.93 -5.69
N ALA A 191 -2.00 -24.97 -6.20
CA ALA A 191 -2.88 -23.80 -6.16
C ALA A 191 -3.22 -23.38 -4.73
N GLY A 192 -3.53 -24.34 -3.85
CA GLY A 192 -3.74 -24.09 -2.43
C GLY A 192 -2.54 -23.44 -1.76
N VAL A 193 -1.34 -23.98 -2.00
CA VAL A 193 -0.06 -23.43 -1.53
C VAL A 193 0.10 -21.98 -2.02
N LEU A 194 -0.01 -21.72 -3.32
CA LEU A 194 0.20 -20.39 -3.90
C LEU A 194 -0.79 -19.34 -3.40
N LEU A 195 -2.08 -19.69 -3.27
CA LEU A 195 -3.09 -18.78 -2.71
C LEU A 195 -2.85 -18.49 -1.24
N ALA A 196 -2.33 -19.46 -0.48
CA ALA A 196 -2.01 -19.28 0.93
C ALA A 196 -0.76 -18.41 1.17
N ILE A 197 0.11 -18.17 0.18
CA ILE A 197 1.29 -17.30 0.33
C ILE A 197 0.87 -15.88 0.72
N ALA A 198 -0.10 -15.31 -0.02
CA ALA A 198 -0.66 -14.01 0.33
C ALA A 198 -1.35 -14.06 1.71
N GLY A 199 -2.08 -15.14 2.01
CA GLY A 199 -2.75 -15.34 3.31
C GLY A 199 -1.80 -15.42 4.51
N ALA A 200 -0.66 -16.09 4.36
CA ALA A 200 0.42 -16.11 5.35
C ALA A 200 1.03 -14.71 5.52
N GLY A 201 1.07 -13.95 4.43
CA GLY A 201 1.50 -12.56 4.41
C GLY A 201 0.56 -11.62 5.15
N ARG A 202 -0.75 -11.72 4.87
CA ARG A 202 -1.84 -11.04 5.58
C ARG A 202 -3.09 -11.94 5.52
N PRO A 203 -3.65 -12.37 6.68
CA PRO A 203 -4.74 -13.35 6.72
C PRO A 203 -5.99 -12.97 5.91
N PHE A 204 -6.26 -11.68 5.70
CA PHE A 204 -7.42 -11.22 4.93
C PHE A 204 -7.41 -11.68 3.47
N TYR A 205 -6.23 -11.98 2.90
CA TYR A 205 -6.14 -12.52 1.54
C TYR A 205 -6.64 -13.97 1.44
N LEU A 206 -6.85 -14.68 2.57
CA LEU A 206 -7.54 -15.98 2.58
C LEU A 206 -9.01 -15.87 2.12
N ALA A 207 -9.57 -14.65 2.07
CA ALA A 207 -10.86 -14.42 1.41
C ALA A 207 -10.87 -14.90 -0.06
N VAL A 208 -9.73 -14.84 -0.76
CA VAL A 208 -9.60 -15.39 -2.13
C VAL A 208 -9.81 -16.90 -2.13
N LEU A 209 -9.19 -17.63 -1.20
CA LEU A 209 -9.38 -19.06 -1.05
C LEU A 209 -10.85 -19.41 -0.77
N ALA A 210 -11.51 -18.65 0.11
CA ALA A 210 -12.94 -18.84 0.38
C ALA A 210 -13.81 -18.60 -0.88
N ALA A 211 -13.55 -17.54 -1.65
CA ALA A 211 -14.29 -17.27 -2.88
C ALA A 211 -14.06 -18.31 -3.99
N VAL A 212 -12.85 -18.87 -4.08
CA VAL A 212 -12.55 -19.99 -4.98
C VAL A 212 -13.44 -21.19 -4.64
N LEU A 213 -13.56 -21.53 -3.35
CA LEU A 213 -14.41 -22.64 -2.90
C LEU A 213 -15.90 -22.35 -3.16
N LEU A 214 -16.34 -21.11 -2.99
CA LEU A 214 -17.71 -20.69 -3.34
C LEU A 214 -17.97 -20.73 -4.85
N ALA A 215 -17.01 -20.29 -5.68
CA ALA A 215 -17.09 -20.40 -7.13
C ALA A 215 -17.18 -21.86 -7.59
N ALA A 216 -16.50 -22.76 -6.87
CA ALA A 216 -16.54 -24.20 -7.08
C ALA A 216 -17.75 -24.90 -6.42
N ALA A 217 -18.60 -24.20 -5.66
CA ALA A 217 -19.66 -24.81 -4.85
C ALA A 217 -20.61 -25.76 -5.59
N PRO A 218 -21.02 -25.52 -6.85
CA PRO A 218 -21.83 -26.48 -7.59
C PRO A 218 -21.14 -27.84 -7.77
N SER A 219 -19.80 -27.85 -7.91
CA SER A 219 -19.02 -29.07 -8.02
C SER A 219 -18.90 -29.83 -6.68
N LEU A 220 -19.08 -29.16 -5.54
CA LEU A 220 -19.05 -29.79 -4.20
C LEU A 220 -20.19 -30.81 -4.00
N ARG A 221 -21.28 -30.70 -4.78
CA ARG A 221 -22.33 -31.72 -4.80
C ARG A 221 -21.80 -33.07 -5.31
N GLN A 222 -20.75 -33.05 -6.12
CA GLN A 222 -20.09 -34.23 -6.66
C GLN A 222 -18.93 -34.68 -5.76
N ALA A 223 -18.68 -36.00 -5.70
CA ALA A 223 -17.59 -36.56 -4.91
C ALA A 223 -16.22 -36.00 -5.32
N TRP A 224 -16.01 -35.76 -6.62
CA TRP A 224 -14.78 -35.17 -7.14
C TRP A 224 -14.57 -33.73 -6.66
N GLY A 225 -15.60 -32.87 -6.69
CA GLY A 225 -15.45 -31.49 -6.24
C GLY A 225 -15.10 -31.39 -4.76
N ARG A 226 -15.66 -32.27 -3.91
CA ARG A 226 -15.25 -32.35 -2.49
C ARG A 226 -13.78 -32.75 -2.33
N ARG A 227 -13.32 -33.76 -3.07
CA ARG A 227 -11.91 -34.17 -3.06
C ARG A 227 -11.00 -33.05 -3.56
N ALA A 228 -11.36 -32.38 -4.65
CA ALA A 228 -10.58 -31.29 -5.20
C ALA A 228 -10.44 -30.13 -4.21
N SER A 229 -11.55 -29.71 -3.59
CA SER A 229 -11.54 -28.68 -2.54
C SER A 229 -10.72 -29.10 -1.32
N ALA A 230 -10.81 -30.35 -0.88
CA ALA A 230 -9.99 -30.87 0.21
C ALA A 230 -8.48 -30.82 -0.12
N ILE A 231 -8.10 -31.10 -1.38
CA ILE A 231 -6.70 -31.02 -1.82
C ILE A 231 -6.21 -29.57 -1.87
N VAL A 232 -7.03 -28.64 -2.37
CA VAL A 232 -6.71 -27.19 -2.36
C VAL A 232 -6.55 -26.69 -0.92
N LEU A 233 -7.49 -27.03 -0.04
CA LEU A 233 -7.41 -26.71 1.39
C LEU A 233 -6.19 -27.36 2.05
N GLY A 234 -5.87 -28.61 1.70
CA GLY A 234 -4.69 -29.31 2.18
C GLY A 234 -3.40 -28.59 1.81
N GLY A 235 -3.28 -28.11 0.57
CA GLY A 235 -2.14 -27.29 0.14
C GLY A 235 -2.05 -25.96 0.89
N ALA A 236 -3.17 -25.29 1.12
CA ALA A 236 -3.21 -24.05 1.87
C ALA A 236 -2.80 -24.25 3.35
N VAL A 237 -3.38 -25.25 4.01
CA VAL A 237 -3.04 -25.60 5.40
C VAL A 237 -1.58 -26.03 5.52
N PHE A 238 -1.07 -26.82 4.56
CA PHE A 238 0.33 -27.21 4.53
C PHE A 238 1.27 -26.00 4.50
N LEU A 239 1.01 -25.01 3.63
CA LEU A 239 1.81 -23.79 3.61
C LEU A 239 1.69 -23.01 4.92
N LEU A 240 0.47 -22.78 5.42
CA LEU A 240 0.26 -21.98 6.63
C LEU A 240 0.92 -22.63 7.86
N ALA A 241 0.77 -23.94 8.02
CA ALA A 241 1.41 -24.69 9.10
C ALA A 241 2.94 -24.73 8.95
N GLY A 242 3.44 -24.93 7.73
CA GLY A 242 4.88 -24.89 7.44
C GLY A 242 5.48 -23.50 7.70
N SER A 243 4.78 -22.43 7.32
CA SER A 243 5.15 -21.05 7.63
C SER A 243 5.18 -20.82 9.13
N ALA A 244 4.15 -21.27 9.84
CA ALA A 244 4.06 -21.10 11.29
C ALA A 244 5.17 -21.84 12.03
N TRP A 245 5.44 -23.08 11.62
CA TRP A 245 6.55 -23.88 12.13
C TRP A 245 7.91 -23.22 11.85
N PHE A 246 8.14 -22.77 10.62
CA PHE A 246 9.39 -22.09 10.25
C PHE A 246 9.60 -20.81 11.06
N HIS A 247 8.56 -19.97 11.20
CA HIS A 247 8.65 -18.75 11.99
C HIS A 247 8.91 -19.03 13.48
N ALA A 248 8.26 -20.05 14.04
CA ALA A 248 8.49 -20.47 15.42
C ALA A 248 9.89 -21.05 15.64
N GLY A 249 10.37 -21.88 14.70
CA GLY A 249 11.69 -22.50 14.74
C GLY A 249 12.84 -21.53 14.50
N SER A 250 12.59 -20.40 13.84
CA SER A 250 13.60 -19.36 13.59
C SER A 250 13.69 -18.32 14.71
N GLY A 251 13.19 -18.60 15.92
CA GLY A 251 13.21 -17.69 17.08
C GLY A 251 12.04 -16.70 17.18
N GLY A 252 11.16 -16.64 16.18
CA GLY A 252 9.97 -15.78 16.18
C GLY A 252 8.73 -16.46 16.75
N ALA A 253 7.60 -15.74 16.76
CA ALA A 253 6.30 -16.35 17.02
C ALA A 253 5.82 -17.14 15.80
N TRP A 254 4.77 -17.94 15.94
CA TRP A 254 4.20 -18.71 14.82
C TRP A 254 3.67 -17.82 13.67
N SER A 255 3.61 -16.51 13.86
CA SER A 255 3.38 -15.52 12.81
C SER A 255 4.17 -14.26 13.11
N PRO A 256 4.68 -13.56 12.08
CA PRO A 256 5.40 -12.29 12.26
C PRO A 256 4.53 -11.17 12.86
N TYR A 257 3.22 -11.40 12.99
CA TYR A 257 2.27 -10.43 13.53
C TYR A 257 1.75 -10.77 14.94
N VAL A 258 2.21 -11.84 15.57
CA VAL A 258 1.57 -12.36 16.81
C VAL A 258 2.43 -12.22 18.06
N GLY A 259 3.74 -12.37 17.97
CA GLY A 259 4.66 -12.14 19.10
C GLY A 259 4.89 -10.66 19.37
N GLU A 260 5.58 -10.39 20.47
CA GLU A 260 5.99 -9.04 20.90
C GLU A 260 6.71 -8.32 19.76
N ARG A 261 6.13 -7.24 19.27
CA ARG A 261 6.53 -6.63 18.00
C ARG A 261 6.70 -5.13 18.15
N GLN A 262 7.78 -4.61 17.58
CA GLN A 262 8.07 -3.19 17.63
C GLN A 262 8.67 -2.64 16.34
N GLY A 263 8.35 -1.37 16.05
CA GLY A 263 8.99 -0.58 14.99
C GLY A 263 10.14 0.29 15.50
N PHE A 264 11.19 0.39 14.71
CA PHE A 264 12.41 1.16 14.94
C PHE A 264 12.67 2.05 13.73
N SER A 265 13.24 3.22 13.97
CA SER A 265 13.50 4.30 13.01
C SER A 265 14.65 5.15 13.53
N SER A 266 15.18 6.05 12.71
CA SER A 266 16.21 7.00 13.13
C SER A 266 15.77 7.87 14.32
N ALA A 267 14.46 8.10 14.47
CA ALA A 267 13.90 8.86 15.59
C ALA A 267 13.82 8.07 16.91
N THR A 268 13.83 6.74 16.85
CA THR A 268 13.60 5.87 18.01
C THR A 268 14.83 5.06 18.43
N GLY A 269 15.87 5.07 17.60
CA GLY A 269 17.05 4.21 17.70
C GLY A 269 16.81 2.76 17.25
N TYR A 270 17.89 2.01 17.05
CA TYR A 270 17.96 0.62 16.63
C TYR A 270 18.62 -0.26 17.72
N PRO A 271 18.06 -1.44 18.03
CA PRO A 271 18.71 -2.39 18.94
C PRO A 271 20.10 -2.80 18.43
N ASP A 272 21.00 -3.15 19.35
CA ASP A 272 22.41 -3.53 19.09
C ASP A 272 23.29 -2.42 18.48
N ILE A 273 22.73 -1.23 18.27
CA ILE A 273 23.40 -0.07 17.71
C ILE A 273 23.31 1.11 18.69
N ASP A 274 22.09 1.48 19.08
CA ASP A 274 21.84 2.67 19.91
C ASP A 274 21.61 2.34 21.40
N PHE A 275 21.22 1.12 21.71
CA PHE A 275 20.99 0.64 23.08
C PHE A 275 21.24 -0.87 23.19
N ASP A 276 21.65 -1.32 24.38
CA ASP A 276 21.92 -2.72 24.69
C ASP A 276 20.63 -3.57 24.68
N ARG A 277 20.76 -4.88 24.46
CA ARG A 277 19.64 -5.83 24.26
C ARG A 277 18.64 -5.94 25.41
N GLN A 278 18.89 -5.32 26.57
CA GLN A 278 18.20 -5.65 27.82
C GLN A 278 16.99 -4.77 28.20
N ASP A 279 16.56 -3.85 27.33
CA ASP A 279 15.43 -2.95 27.66
C ASP A 279 14.12 -3.30 26.93
N TRP A 280 13.97 -4.50 26.34
CA TRP A 280 12.79 -4.83 25.52
C TRP A 280 11.45 -4.75 26.28
N PRO A 281 11.31 -5.30 27.51
CA PRO A 281 10.06 -5.16 28.26
C PRO A 281 9.73 -3.70 28.61
N GLU A 282 10.74 -2.90 28.96
CA GLU A 282 10.58 -1.47 29.25
C GLU A 282 10.18 -0.69 27.99
N LEU A 283 10.76 -1.05 26.85
CA LEU A 283 10.45 -0.47 25.56
C LEU A 283 8.99 -0.78 25.16
N LEU A 284 8.53 -2.02 25.34
CA LEU A 284 7.13 -2.38 25.12
C LEU A 284 6.20 -1.66 26.10
N ALA A 285 6.60 -1.46 27.35
CA ALA A 285 5.83 -0.69 28.32
C ALA A 285 5.71 0.79 27.92
N ALA A 286 6.80 1.39 27.44
CA ALA A 286 6.86 2.80 27.07
C ALA A 286 6.19 3.11 25.73
N ARG A 287 6.39 2.25 24.72
CA ARG A 287 5.97 2.51 23.33
C ARG A 287 4.79 1.64 22.88
N GLY A 288 4.47 0.59 23.62
CA GLY A 288 3.43 -0.38 23.31
C GLY A 288 3.89 -1.50 22.39
N ASP A 289 3.21 -2.65 22.49
CA ASP A 289 3.35 -3.79 21.59
C ASP A 289 2.46 -3.64 20.35
N ALA A 290 3.09 -3.74 19.17
CA ALA A 290 2.45 -3.66 17.86
C ALA A 290 2.03 -5.04 17.30
N SER A 291 1.88 -6.05 18.17
CA SER A 291 1.28 -7.35 17.87
C SER A 291 -0.19 -7.21 17.46
N TRP A 292 -0.60 -8.03 16.50
CA TRP A 292 -1.96 -8.02 15.99
C TRP A 292 -2.96 -8.66 16.94
N ILE A 293 -2.54 -9.60 17.79
CA ILE A 293 -3.43 -10.32 18.71
C ILE A 293 -3.65 -9.57 20.03
N ARG A 294 -2.97 -8.44 20.22
CA ARG A 294 -3.16 -7.60 21.39
C ARG A 294 -4.59 -7.06 21.41
N GLU A 295 -5.14 -6.94 22.61
CA GLU A 295 -6.45 -6.35 22.82
C GLU A 295 -6.54 -4.96 22.15
N GLY A 296 -7.65 -4.70 21.45
CA GLY A 296 -7.86 -3.46 20.69
C GLY A 296 -7.25 -3.42 19.28
N PHE A 297 -6.38 -4.37 18.90
CA PHE A 297 -5.73 -4.37 17.58
C PHE A 297 -6.47 -5.21 16.51
N LEU A 298 -7.02 -6.38 16.85
CA LEU A 298 -7.80 -7.20 15.89
C LEU A 298 -9.15 -6.58 15.52
N LEU A 299 -9.81 -5.97 16.49
CA LEU A 299 -11.11 -5.35 16.36
C LEU A 299 -11.05 -3.98 17.04
N PRO A 300 -10.53 -2.94 16.37
CA PRO A 300 -10.62 -1.59 16.90
C PRO A 300 -12.10 -1.23 17.09
N SER A 301 -12.39 -0.23 17.93
CA SER A 301 -13.76 0.21 18.19
C SER A 301 -14.49 0.48 16.86
N PHE A 302 -15.48 -0.35 16.54
CA PHE A 302 -16.18 -0.27 15.26
C PHE A 302 -16.97 1.03 15.18
N ASP A 303 -16.73 1.83 14.14
CA ASP A 303 -17.44 3.06 13.84
C ASP A 303 -18.01 2.97 12.42
N ALA A 304 -19.33 2.79 12.32
CA ALA A 304 -20.03 2.65 11.05
C ALA A 304 -19.93 3.91 10.17
N GLY A 305 -19.88 5.10 10.79
CA GLY A 305 -19.73 6.36 10.07
C GLY A 305 -18.36 6.48 9.44
N LEU A 306 -17.31 6.16 10.20
CA LEU A 306 -15.93 6.08 9.70
C LEU A 306 -15.80 5.03 8.60
N LEU A 307 -16.39 3.85 8.78
CA LEU A 307 -16.41 2.81 7.73
C LEU A 307 -17.07 3.32 6.45
N GLY A 308 -18.21 4.02 6.53
CA GLY A 308 -18.88 4.62 5.39
C GLY A 308 -17.99 5.61 4.62
N HIS A 309 -17.30 6.50 5.33
CA HIS A 309 -16.32 7.41 4.72
C HIS A 309 -15.16 6.65 4.08
N ASN A 310 -14.61 5.66 4.78
CA ASN A 310 -13.49 4.87 4.29
C ASN A 310 -13.85 4.02 3.07
N LEU A 311 -15.10 3.56 2.94
CA LEU A 311 -15.57 2.89 1.72
C LEU A 311 -15.54 3.84 0.51
N VAL A 312 -15.98 5.09 0.70
CA VAL A 312 -15.88 6.12 -0.35
C VAL A 312 -14.42 6.40 -0.69
N TYR A 313 -13.54 6.55 0.30
CA TYR A 313 -12.10 6.76 0.08
C TYR A 313 -11.41 5.55 -0.54
N ALA A 314 -11.78 4.33 -0.17
CA ALA A 314 -11.26 3.13 -0.80
C ALA A 314 -11.67 3.03 -2.27
N ALA A 315 -12.87 3.45 -2.63
CA ALA A 315 -13.33 3.43 -4.02
C ALA A 315 -12.76 4.60 -4.84
N LEU A 316 -12.89 5.82 -4.33
CA LEU A 316 -12.74 7.08 -5.07
C LEU A 316 -11.74 8.05 -4.43
N GLY A 317 -10.98 7.63 -3.43
CA GLY A 317 -9.97 8.48 -2.78
C GLY A 317 -8.99 9.06 -3.79
N ARG A 318 -8.68 10.35 -3.63
CA ARG A 318 -7.71 11.07 -4.45
C ARG A 318 -6.34 10.39 -4.52
N SER A 319 -5.88 9.86 -3.41
CA SER A 319 -4.53 9.33 -3.21
C SER A 319 -4.57 7.81 -3.16
N ILE A 320 -5.60 7.19 -2.58
CA ILE A 320 -5.66 5.75 -2.33
C ILE A 320 -6.83 5.03 -3.02
N GLY A 321 -7.59 5.74 -3.86
CA GLY A 321 -8.78 5.18 -4.50
C GLY A 321 -8.48 4.02 -5.43
N ILE A 322 -9.22 2.93 -5.29
CA ILE A 322 -9.07 1.73 -6.13
C ILE A 322 -9.52 2.02 -7.57
N VAL A 323 -10.62 2.75 -7.78
CA VAL A 323 -11.10 3.07 -9.14
C VAL A 323 -10.13 3.95 -9.93
N PRO A 324 -9.60 5.09 -9.43
CA PRO A 324 -8.67 5.90 -10.21
C PRO A 324 -7.34 5.19 -10.52
N TYR A 325 -6.84 4.38 -9.59
CA TYR A 325 -5.50 3.77 -9.68
C TYR A 325 -5.49 2.32 -10.19
N PHE A 326 -6.66 1.68 -10.25
CA PHE A 326 -6.89 0.34 -10.81
C PHE A 326 -8.10 0.33 -11.74
N LEU A 327 -8.35 1.42 -12.48
CA LEU A 327 -9.49 1.57 -13.39
C LEU A 327 -9.73 0.36 -14.33
N PRO A 328 -8.70 -0.35 -14.83
CA PRO A 328 -8.91 -1.55 -15.62
C PRO A 328 -9.80 -2.62 -14.96
N LEU A 329 -9.94 -2.64 -13.62
CA LEU A 329 -10.88 -3.51 -12.93
C LEU A 329 -12.34 -3.27 -13.36
N VAL A 330 -12.72 -2.03 -13.68
CA VAL A 330 -14.10 -1.68 -14.08
C VAL A 330 -14.41 -2.33 -15.43
N VAL A 331 -13.45 -2.28 -16.35
CA VAL A 331 -13.52 -2.98 -17.65
C VAL A 331 -13.57 -4.48 -17.43
N ALA A 332 -12.75 -5.03 -16.52
CA ALA A 332 -12.76 -6.44 -16.20
C ALA A 332 -14.12 -6.92 -15.66
N CYS A 333 -14.73 -6.16 -14.74
CA CYS A 333 -16.08 -6.40 -14.25
C CYS A 333 -17.13 -6.33 -15.37
N ALA A 334 -17.03 -5.35 -16.28
CA ALA A 334 -17.93 -5.24 -17.43
C ALA A 334 -17.78 -6.42 -18.43
N CYS A 335 -16.61 -7.05 -18.46
CA CYS A 335 -16.33 -8.24 -19.26
C CYS A 335 -16.80 -9.56 -18.62
N LEU A 336 -17.39 -9.52 -17.42
CA LEU A 336 -17.97 -10.71 -16.79
C LEU A 336 -19.32 -11.07 -17.44
N ARG A 337 -19.55 -12.36 -17.76
CA ARG A 337 -20.85 -12.79 -18.29
C ARG A 337 -21.87 -12.90 -17.16
N ARG A 338 -23.12 -12.51 -17.45
CA ARG A 338 -24.24 -12.72 -16.53
C ARG A 338 -24.38 -14.21 -16.22
N GLY A 339 -24.56 -14.55 -14.94
CA GLY A 339 -24.66 -15.93 -14.48
C GLY A 339 -23.33 -16.67 -14.31
N SER A 340 -22.19 -16.03 -14.62
CA SER A 340 -20.89 -16.63 -14.36
C SER A 340 -20.66 -16.94 -12.88
N ARG A 341 -20.08 -18.11 -12.60
CA ARG A 341 -19.65 -18.51 -11.26
C ARG A 341 -18.50 -17.65 -10.75
N ARG A 342 -17.72 -17.04 -11.65
CA ARG A 342 -16.60 -16.16 -11.31
C ARG A 342 -17.04 -14.90 -10.58
N ARG A 343 -18.32 -14.53 -10.60
CA ARG A 343 -18.85 -13.44 -9.77
C ARG A 343 -18.55 -13.61 -8.28
N TRP A 344 -18.40 -14.85 -7.79
CA TRP A 344 -18.04 -15.11 -6.40
C TRP A 344 -16.64 -14.59 -6.05
N LEU A 345 -15.76 -14.45 -7.04
CA LEU A 345 -14.45 -13.83 -6.88
C LEU A 345 -14.56 -12.35 -6.47
N LEU A 346 -15.63 -11.64 -6.85
CA LEU A 346 -15.90 -10.28 -6.35
C LEU A 346 -16.17 -10.25 -4.85
N VAL A 347 -16.71 -11.35 -4.29
CA VAL A 347 -16.91 -11.47 -2.84
C VAL A 347 -15.57 -11.55 -2.11
N ALA A 348 -14.55 -12.21 -2.67
CA ALA A 348 -13.19 -12.17 -2.10
C ALA A 348 -12.64 -10.75 -2.05
N VAL A 349 -12.78 -10.00 -3.15
CA VAL A 349 -12.34 -8.61 -3.21
C VAL A 349 -13.05 -7.77 -2.14
N ALA A 350 -14.38 -7.89 -2.05
CA ALA A 350 -15.17 -7.16 -1.08
C ALA A 350 -14.81 -7.52 0.38
N LEU A 351 -14.70 -8.82 0.70
CA LEU A 351 -14.36 -9.28 2.04
C LEU A 351 -12.94 -8.90 2.44
N GLY A 352 -11.97 -9.07 1.54
CA GLY A 352 -10.57 -8.67 1.79
C GLY A 352 -10.44 -7.19 2.07
N LEU A 353 -11.07 -6.34 1.24
CA LEU A 353 -11.09 -4.89 1.43
C LEU A 353 -11.82 -4.49 2.71
N LEU A 354 -12.99 -5.07 2.97
CA LEU A 354 -13.77 -4.79 4.18
C LEU A 354 -12.98 -5.15 5.43
N ALA A 355 -12.25 -6.27 5.42
CA ALA A 355 -11.42 -6.67 6.54
C ALA A 355 -10.29 -5.66 6.82
N PHE A 356 -9.63 -5.12 5.78
CA PHE A 356 -8.65 -4.05 5.94
C PHE A 356 -9.27 -2.75 6.47
N LEU A 357 -10.44 -2.38 5.98
CA LEU A 357 -11.17 -1.19 6.42
C LEU A 357 -11.59 -1.28 7.89
N ILE A 358 -12.00 -2.46 8.35
CA ILE A 358 -12.37 -2.70 9.75
C ILE A 358 -11.13 -2.76 10.63
N LYS A 359 -10.09 -3.50 10.22
CA LYS A 359 -8.91 -3.72 11.06
C LYS A 359 -7.94 -2.53 11.10
N SER A 360 -7.89 -1.72 10.06
CA SER A 360 -6.99 -0.55 10.01
C SER A 360 -7.70 0.65 9.38
N PRO A 361 -8.75 1.19 10.02
CA PRO A 361 -9.58 2.24 9.42
C PRO A 361 -8.80 3.54 9.15
N HIS A 362 -7.69 3.77 9.83
CA HIS A 362 -6.83 4.94 9.62
C HIS A 362 -5.65 4.68 8.68
N ASN A 363 -5.46 3.43 8.26
CA ASN A 363 -4.36 3.02 7.41
C ASN A 363 -4.73 1.76 6.61
N PHE A 364 -5.80 1.80 5.82
CA PHE A 364 -6.29 0.62 5.09
C PHE A 364 -5.64 0.43 3.70
N TYR A 365 -4.65 1.25 3.38
CA TYR A 365 -4.03 1.33 2.06
C TYR A 365 -2.55 0.93 2.06
N GLY A 366 -1.93 0.83 3.24
CA GLY A 366 -0.58 0.30 3.39
C GLY A 366 0.49 1.22 3.95
N GLY A 367 0.15 2.40 4.47
CA GLY A 367 1.08 3.23 5.24
C GLY A 367 1.86 4.24 4.39
N ALA A 368 2.77 4.95 5.05
CA ALA A 368 3.52 6.05 4.45
C ALA A 368 4.29 5.62 3.19
N GLY A 369 4.18 6.44 2.15
CA GLY A 369 4.88 6.21 0.88
C GLY A 369 4.30 5.09 0.01
N ALA A 370 3.16 4.51 0.39
CA ALA A 370 2.43 3.59 -0.49
C ALA A 370 1.95 4.32 -1.77
N ILE A 371 2.10 3.66 -2.91
CA ILE A 371 1.45 4.08 -4.15
C ILE A 371 0.02 3.55 -4.14
N ALA A 372 -0.94 4.47 -4.15
CA ALA A 372 -2.36 4.16 -4.09
C ALA A 372 -2.71 3.22 -2.92
N ASN A 373 -3.69 2.34 -3.12
CA ASN A 373 -3.97 1.25 -2.18
C ASN A 373 -3.14 0.02 -2.54
N ARG A 374 -1.91 -0.06 -2.01
CA ARG A 374 -1.03 -1.22 -2.25
C ARG A 374 -1.60 -2.52 -1.71
N TRP A 375 -2.45 -2.47 -0.68
CA TRP A 375 -3.12 -3.65 -0.13
C TRP A 375 -4.20 -4.23 -1.05
N PHE A 376 -4.65 -3.48 -2.06
CA PHE A 376 -5.50 -4.01 -3.13
C PHE A 376 -4.71 -4.80 -4.18
N LEU A 377 -3.39 -4.58 -4.31
CA LEU A 377 -2.56 -5.21 -5.34
C LEU A 377 -2.63 -6.76 -5.30
N PRO A 378 -2.60 -7.44 -4.14
CA PRO A 378 -2.76 -8.90 -4.08
C PRO A 378 -4.17 -9.39 -4.43
N LEU A 379 -5.18 -8.52 -4.35
CA LEU A 379 -6.56 -8.83 -4.75
C LEU A 379 -6.79 -8.54 -6.24
N TYR A 380 -5.97 -7.70 -6.87
CA TYR A 380 -6.14 -7.28 -8.25
C TYR A 380 -6.13 -8.44 -9.29
N PRO A 381 -5.33 -9.51 -9.14
CA PRO A 381 -5.41 -10.68 -10.03
C PRO A 381 -6.80 -11.30 -10.09
N VAL A 382 -7.56 -11.24 -9.01
CA VAL A 382 -8.93 -11.76 -8.94
C VAL A 382 -9.79 -11.12 -10.03
N CYS A 383 -9.56 -9.83 -10.33
CA CYS A 383 -10.24 -9.12 -11.40
C CYS A 383 -9.84 -9.61 -12.80
N TRP A 384 -8.62 -10.09 -13.01
CA TRP A 384 -8.17 -10.61 -14.31
C TRP A 384 -9.02 -11.82 -14.76
N PHE A 385 -9.43 -12.65 -13.80
CA PHE A 385 -10.26 -13.83 -14.06
C PHE A 385 -11.72 -13.49 -14.33
N LEU A 386 -12.17 -12.24 -14.13
CA LEU A 386 -13.52 -11.80 -14.47
C LEU A 386 -13.72 -11.58 -15.97
N ILE A 387 -12.64 -11.49 -16.75
CA ILE A 387 -12.69 -11.21 -18.18
C ILE A 387 -13.07 -12.50 -18.94
N GLU A 388 -14.33 -12.58 -19.36
CA GLU A 388 -14.89 -13.73 -20.07
C GLU A 388 -15.31 -13.41 -21.50
N ARG A 389 -15.22 -12.14 -21.89
CA ARG A 389 -15.47 -11.65 -23.25
C ARG A 389 -14.54 -10.48 -23.56
N PRO A 390 -14.16 -10.29 -24.84
CA PRO A 390 -13.37 -9.12 -25.22
C PRO A 390 -14.18 -7.83 -25.01
N PRO A 391 -13.59 -6.76 -24.45
CA PRO A 391 -14.21 -5.45 -24.46
C PRO A 391 -14.24 -4.92 -25.90
N ALA A 392 -15.17 -4.00 -26.20
CA ALA A 392 -15.04 -3.25 -27.44
C ALA A 392 -13.79 -2.35 -27.37
N ARG A 393 -12.98 -2.32 -28.43
CA ARG A 393 -11.74 -1.53 -28.47
C ARG A 393 -11.94 -0.04 -28.16
N ARG A 394 -13.08 0.53 -28.55
CA ARG A 394 -13.45 1.92 -28.18
C ARG A 394 -13.60 2.13 -26.67
N TRP A 395 -14.14 1.15 -25.95
CA TRP A 395 -14.25 1.21 -24.49
C TRP A 395 -12.88 1.06 -23.84
N LEU A 396 -12.06 0.14 -24.36
CA LEU A 396 -10.68 -0.01 -23.90
C LEU A 396 -9.89 1.29 -24.08
N ALA A 397 -9.98 1.93 -25.25
CA ALA A 397 -9.34 3.21 -25.52
C ALA A 397 -9.86 4.35 -24.61
N ALA A 398 -11.18 4.48 -24.46
CA ALA A 398 -11.77 5.49 -23.58
C ALA A 398 -11.36 5.29 -22.12
N SER A 399 -11.35 4.05 -21.63
CA SER A 399 -10.89 3.72 -20.28
C SER A 399 -9.38 3.91 -20.11
N ALA A 400 -8.57 3.67 -21.15
CA ALA A 400 -7.14 3.97 -21.14
C ALA A 400 -6.88 5.47 -21.01
N VAL A 401 -7.58 6.31 -21.78
CA VAL A 401 -7.50 7.77 -21.64
C VAL A 401 -7.92 8.21 -20.24
N ALA A 402 -9.03 7.68 -19.72
CA ALA A 402 -9.49 7.99 -18.37
C ALA A 402 -8.48 7.57 -17.29
N ALA A 403 -7.90 6.36 -17.41
CA ALA A 403 -6.88 5.89 -16.48
C ALA A 403 -5.61 6.76 -16.55
N ALA A 404 -5.18 7.16 -17.74
CA ALA A 404 -4.00 8.01 -17.94
C ALA A 404 -4.11 9.36 -17.23
N LEU A 405 -5.33 9.90 -17.04
CA LEU A 405 -5.55 11.11 -16.23
C LEU A 405 -5.13 10.93 -14.76
N PHE A 406 -5.13 9.70 -14.24
CA PHE A 406 -4.78 9.37 -12.86
C PHE A 406 -3.38 8.78 -12.73
N VAL A 407 -3.01 7.84 -13.60
CA VAL A 407 -1.69 7.16 -13.54
C VAL A 407 -0.59 7.86 -14.34
N GLY A 408 -0.92 8.91 -15.10
CA GLY A 408 0.04 9.68 -15.91
C GLY A 408 1.30 10.14 -15.16
N PRO A 409 1.22 10.65 -13.92
CA PRO A 409 2.42 10.99 -13.15
C PRO A 409 3.38 9.80 -12.95
N LEU A 410 2.85 8.59 -12.74
CA LEU A 410 3.69 7.39 -12.62
C LEU A 410 4.35 7.01 -13.94
N TRP A 411 3.75 7.32 -15.09
CA TRP A 411 4.41 7.11 -16.38
C TRP A 411 5.59 8.05 -16.59
N HIS A 412 5.48 9.29 -16.14
CA HIS A 412 6.54 10.28 -16.26
C HIS A 412 7.69 10.02 -15.28
N SER A 413 7.39 9.47 -14.10
CA SER A 413 8.37 9.34 -13.03
C SER A 413 8.16 8.05 -12.23
N ALA A 414 8.14 6.90 -12.91
CA ALA A 414 7.86 5.59 -12.30
C ALA A 414 8.85 5.21 -11.20
N ALA A 415 10.11 5.56 -11.41
CA ALA A 415 11.22 5.29 -10.51
C ALA A 415 11.46 6.42 -9.48
N ALA A 416 10.69 7.51 -9.57
CA ALA A 416 10.88 8.61 -8.63
C ALA A 416 10.38 8.21 -7.25
N PHE A 417 11.10 8.67 -6.24
CA PHE A 417 10.70 8.55 -4.86
C PHE A 417 9.25 9.06 -4.68
N PRO A 418 8.36 8.32 -3.98
CA PRO A 418 6.92 8.52 -4.07
C PRO A 418 6.48 9.80 -3.39
N VAL A 419 7.34 10.29 -2.49
CA VAL A 419 7.13 11.45 -1.66
C VAL A 419 8.17 12.51 -2.03
N GLU A 420 7.76 13.52 -2.77
CA GLU A 420 8.60 14.71 -2.95
C GLU A 420 8.79 15.44 -1.63
N ILE A 421 10.01 15.86 -1.32
CA ILE A 421 10.28 16.85 -0.27
C ILE A 421 10.69 18.14 -0.97
N ASP A 422 9.93 19.20 -0.79
CA ASP A 422 10.28 20.53 -1.28
C ASP A 422 11.47 21.05 -0.45
N ALA A 423 12.58 21.35 -1.13
CA ALA A 423 13.87 21.64 -0.49
C ALA A 423 13.84 22.93 0.35
N GLU A 424 13.03 23.91 -0.04
CA GLU A 424 12.92 25.20 0.64
C GLU A 424 11.97 25.13 1.84
N SER A 425 10.86 24.42 1.67
CA SER A 425 9.76 24.40 2.64
C SER A 425 9.72 23.16 3.53
N GLY A 426 10.46 22.10 3.18
CA GLY A 426 10.35 20.79 3.83
C GLY A 426 8.98 20.10 3.65
N ALA A 427 8.07 20.69 2.86
CA ALA A 427 6.75 20.13 2.60
C ALA A 427 6.88 18.82 1.83
N ARG A 428 6.20 17.77 2.30
CA ARG A 428 6.25 16.46 1.61
C ARG A 428 4.97 16.17 0.85
N ARG A 429 5.07 15.67 -0.39
CA ARG A 429 3.95 15.54 -1.33
C ARG A 429 3.98 14.21 -2.05
N LEU A 430 2.82 13.61 -2.31
CA LEU A 430 2.76 12.40 -3.13
C LEU A 430 2.91 12.75 -4.62
N ARG A 431 4.01 12.31 -5.24
CA ARG A 431 4.32 12.58 -6.65
C ARG A 431 3.36 11.90 -7.61
N TYR A 432 2.84 10.74 -7.25
CA TYR A 432 1.98 9.95 -8.13
C TYR A 432 0.56 10.51 -8.26
N VAL A 433 0.14 11.42 -7.38
CA VAL A 433 -1.23 11.95 -7.36
C VAL A 433 -1.41 13.02 -8.43
N SER A 434 -2.21 12.72 -9.45
CA SER A 434 -2.39 13.60 -10.60
C SER A 434 -3.17 14.88 -10.29
N PRO A 435 -3.02 15.95 -11.11
CA PRO A 435 -3.87 17.14 -11.02
C PRO A 435 -5.36 16.83 -11.14
N ALA A 436 -5.73 15.86 -11.99
CA ALA A 436 -7.12 15.42 -12.13
C ALA A 436 -7.64 14.79 -10.83
N ALA A 437 -6.85 13.94 -10.17
CA ALA A 437 -7.20 13.38 -8.87
C ALA A 437 -7.41 14.50 -7.83
N LYS A 438 -6.49 15.47 -7.76
CA LYS A 438 -6.57 16.62 -6.83
C LYS A 438 -7.84 17.45 -7.02
N ARG A 439 -8.30 17.60 -8.26
CA ARG A 439 -9.49 18.39 -8.61
C ARG A 439 -10.80 17.63 -8.44
N LEU A 440 -10.82 16.35 -8.81
CA LEU A 440 -12.07 15.59 -8.99
C LEU A 440 -12.42 14.67 -7.81
N LEU A 441 -11.45 14.28 -7.00
CA LEU A 441 -11.61 13.21 -6.02
C LEU A 441 -11.52 13.72 -4.57
N PRO A 442 -12.26 13.09 -3.63
CA PRO A 442 -12.23 13.47 -2.23
C PRO A 442 -10.84 13.26 -1.60
N LEU A 443 -10.47 14.22 -0.74
CA LEU A 443 -9.37 14.10 0.20
C LEU A 443 -9.71 13.09 1.30
N GLU A 444 -8.81 12.14 1.57
CA GLU A 444 -9.04 11.08 2.54
C GLU A 444 -8.71 11.51 3.98
N THR A 445 -9.60 12.29 4.58
CA THR A 445 -9.39 12.95 5.89
C THR A 445 -9.18 11.99 7.07
N SER A 446 -9.52 10.71 6.94
CA SER A 446 -9.38 9.70 8.00
C SER A 446 -8.02 8.99 8.04
N GLN A 447 -7.18 9.19 7.02
CA GLN A 447 -5.95 8.42 6.84
C GLN A 447 -4.74 9.16 7.41
N ILE A 448 -3.89 8.48 8.19
CA ILE A 448 -2.87 9.12 9.05
C ILE A 448 -1.47 9.21 8.43
N HIS A 449 -1.24 8.61 7.26
CA HIS A 449 0.10 8.52 6.64
C HIS A 449 0.16 8.87 5.15
N LEU A 450 -0.88 9.51 4.59
CA LEU A 450 -1.03 9.61 3.13
C LEU A 450 0.20 10.21 2.47
N SER A 451 0.57 11.40 2.93
CA SER A 451 1.89 11.94 2.72
C SER A 451 2.65 11.66 4.01
N SER A 452 3.88 11.19 3.93
CA SER A 452 4.81 11.38 5.04
C SER A 452 5.12 12.86 5.30
N ALA A 453 4.36 13.81 4.68
CA ALA A 453 4.27 15.23 5.02
C ALA A 453 4.44 15.43 6.51
N PRO A 454 5.18 16.47 6.91
CA PRO A 454 5.53 16.71 8.30
C PRO A 454 4.24 16.54 9.10
N GLY A 455 4.31 15.59 10.04
CA GLY A 455 3.13 14.99 10.66
C GLY A 455 2.16 16.06 11.09
N ASP A 456 0.86 15.73 11.08
CA ASP A 456 -0.22 16.60 11.57
C ASP A 456 0.33 17.58 12.64
N VAL A 457 0.45 18.86 12.29
CA VAL A 457 1.10 19.85 13.14
C VAL A 457 0.16 20.07 14.32
N GLN A 458 0.66 19.88 15.53
CA GLN A 458 -0.10 20.22 16.72
C GLN A 458 0.01 21.73 16.94
N HIS A 459 -1.11 22.43 16.93
CA HIS A 459 -1.20 23.87 17.18
C HIS A 459 -2.22 24.12 18.29
N GLY A 460 -1.74 24.24 19.54
CA GLY A 460 -2.61 24.20 20.72
C GLY A 460 -3.35 22.86 20.80
N ASP A 461 -4.68 22.88 20.93
CA ASP A 461 -5.54 21.69 20.91
C ASP A 461 -5.95 21.24 19.49
N LEU A 462 -5.55 21.98 18.46
CA LEU A 462 -5.86 21.67 17.08
C LEU A 462 -4.82 20.75 16.47
N ARG A 463 -5.29 19.80 15.67
CA ARG A 463 -4.45 19.04 14.74
C ARG A 463 -4.57 19.64 13.36
N VAL A 464 -3.46 20.02 12.77
CA VAL A 464 -3.46 20.71 11.48
C VAL A 464 -2.70 19.89 10.45
N ARG A 465 -3.43 19.37 9.48
CA ARG A 465 -2.82 18.71 8.33
C ARG A 465 -2.67 19.67 7.18
N LEU A 466 -1.46 19.74 6.66
CA LEU A 466 -1.10 20.58 5.52
C LEU A 466 -1.43 19.82 4.23
N VAL A 467 -2.38 20.33 3.44
CA VAL A 467 -2.91 19.63 2.25
C VAL A 467 -2.52 20.35 0.95
N GLY A 468 -2.41 21.68 1.00
CA GLY A 468 -2.16 22.53 -0.16
C GLY A 468 -0.68 22.74 -0.45
N ASN A 469 -0.36 23.13 -1.69
CA ASN A 469 1.01 23.42 -2.10
C ASN A 469 1.54 24.73 -1.52
N GLY A 470 0.66 25.64 -1.10
CA GLY A 470 1.04 26.91 -0.50
C GLY A 470 1.32 26.84 1.00
N VAL A 471 1.35 25.67 1.66
CA VAL A 471 1.59 25.59 3.12
C VAL A 471 2.63 24.53 3.49
N TRP A 472 3.41 24.80 4.54
CA TRP A 472 4.46 23.92 5.06
C TRP A 472 4.68 24.15 6.56
N PRO A 473 5.33 23.22 7.29
CA PRO A 473 5.60 23.41 8.71
C PRO A 473 6.74 24.42 8.89
N HIS A 474 6.76 25.11 10.02
CA HIS A 474 7.87 25.97 10.39
C HIS A 474 8.12 25.91 11.91
N GLY A 475 9.31 25.47 12.32
CA GLY A 475 9.63 25.28 13.74
C GLY A 475 8.73 24.28 14.47
N ASP A 476 8.72 24.36 15.80
CA ASP A 476 7.86 23.52 16.64
C ASP A 476 6.41 24.03 16.63
N GLY A 477 5.55 23.36 15.88
CA GLY A 477 4.10 23.64 15.86
C GLY A 477 3.68 24.82 14.97
N GLY A 478 4.62 25.48 14.29
CA GLY A 478 4.33 26.58 13.38
C GLY A 478 3.99 26.11 11.97
N ILE A 479 3.28 26.97 11.25
CA ILE A 479 2.83 26.74 9.87
C ILE A 479 3.20 27.99 9.08
N ARG A 480 3.69 27.83 7.86
CA ARG A 480 3.99 28.93 6.95
C ARG A 480 3.20 28.78 5.66
N CYS A 481 2.83 29.92 5.07
CA CYS A 481 2.11 30.03 3.81
C CYS A 481 2.96 30.74 2.76
N ARG A 482 2.98 30.21 1.53
CA ARG A 482 3.79 30.72 0.42
C ARG A 482 3.20 32.01 -0.08
N HIS A 483 4.06 32.96 -0.40
CA HIS A 483 3.65 34.10 -1.20
C HIS A 483 3.02 33.66 -2.54
N GLY A 484 1.91 34.27 -2.92
CA GLY A 484 1.27 34.08 -4.22
C GLY A 484 0.67 32.69 -4.50
N ALA A 485 0.64 31.77 -3.53
CA ALA A 485 0.03 30.45 -3.70
C ALA A 485 -1.03 30.18 -2.62
N ASP A 486 -2.14 29.56 -3.03
CA ASP A 486 -3.17 29.16 -2.09
C ASP A 486 -2.66 28.04 -1.17
N GLY A 487 -2.86 28.25 0.13
CA GLY A 487 -2.68 27.26 1.17
C GLY A 487 -3.94 26.44 1.40
N GLU A 488 -3.82 25.17 1.77
CA GLU A 488 -4.97 24.40 2.22
C GLU A 488 -4.61 23.64 3.50
N LEU A 489 -5.40 23.88 4.54
CA LEU A 489 -5.29 23.27 5.85
C LEU A 489 -6.53 22.40 6.13
N LEU A 490 -6.29 21.23 6.70
CA LEU A 490 -7.31 20.38 7.28
C LEU A 490 -7.15 20.43 8.81
N ILE A 491 -8.12 21.04 9.48
CA ILE A 491 -8.06 21.30 10.92
C ILE A 491 -8.96 20.31 11.62
N GLY A 492 -8.38 19.43 12.43
CA GLY A 492 -9.07 18.55 13.36
C GLY A 492 -9.16 19.19 14.74
N SER A 493 -10.37 19.39 15.25
CA SER A 493 -10.63 19.92 16.59
C SER A 493 -11.36 18.88 17.45
N PRO A 494 -10.99 18.68 18.72
CA PRO A 494 -11.71 17.77 19.63
C PRO A 494 -13.15 18.26 19.94
N VAL A 495 -13.40 19.56 19.79
CA VAL A 495 -14.68 20.22 20.08
C VAL A 495 -15.16 20.99 18.82
N PRO A 496 -16.47 21.11 18.56
CA PRO A 496 -16.96 21.95 17.48
C PRO A 496 -16.42 23.39 17.54
N LEU A 497 -16.01 23.95 16.39
CA LEU A 497 -15.54 25.33 16.29
C LEU A 497 -16.71 26.27 16.01
N ALA A 498 -16.85 27.31 16.81
CA ALA A 498 -17.76 28.44 16.60
C ALA A 498 -17.24 29.38 15.52
N GLY A 499 -15.93 29.56 15.51
CA GLY A 499 -15.16 30.40 14.62
C GLY A 499 -13.70 29.98 14.64
N LEU A 500 -12.94 30.45 13.66
CA LEU A 500 -11.51 30.28 13.60
C LEU A 500 -10.90 31.56 13.06
N THR A 501 -10.05 32.21 13.86
CA THR A 501 -9.25 33.34 13.39
C THR A 501 -7.90 32.81 12.93
N VAL A 502 -7.51 33.20 11.73
CA VAL A 502 -6.25 32.84 11.12
C VAL A 502 -5.46 34.12 10.95
N GLU A 503 -4.33 34.24 11.64
CA GLU A 503 -3.44 35.39 11.50
C GLU A 503 -2.29 35.02 10.57
N LEU A 504 -2.13 35.79 9.50
CA LEU A 504 -1.07 35.64 8.51
C LEU A 504 -0.07 36.77 8.71
N VAL A 505 1.02 36.49 9.41
CA VAL A 505 2.05 37.46 9.79
C VAL A 505 3.21 37.39 8.80
N PRO A 506 3.61 38.49 8.14
CA PRO A 506 4.77 38.48 7.25
C PRO A 506 6.06 38.07 7.97
N VAL A 507 6.86 37.23 7.32
CA VAL A 507 8.14 36.74 7.87
C VAL A 507 9.21 37.84 7.88
N GLU A 508 9.20 38.73 6.88
CA GLU A 508 10.15 39.83 6.78
C GLU A 508 9.59 41.11 7.42
N ALA A 509 10.31 41.65 8.41
CA ALA A 509 9.94 42.87 9.09
C ALA A 509 9.84 44.05 8.10
N GLY A 510 8.68 44.71 8.06
CA GLY A 510 8.40 45.83 7.16
C GLY A 510 7.78 45.44 5.81
N VAL A 511 7.57 44.15 5.54
CA VAL A 511 6.99 43.64 4.29
C VAL A 511 5.51 43.32 4.48
N GLY A 512 4.68 44.37 4.56
CA GLY A 512 3.22 44.27 4.62
C GLY A 512 2.64 44.18 6.04
N GLU A 513 1.33 44.38 6.15
CA GLU A 513 0.59 44.26 7.41
C GLU A 513 0.16 42.80 7.66
N PRO A 514 0.08 42.37 8.94
CA PRO A 514 -0.60 41.13 9.31
C PRO A 514 -2.02 41.10 8.76
N VAL A 515 -2.41 39.96 8.20
CA VAL A 515 -3.77 39.75 7.69
C VAL A 515 -4.49 38.76 8.59
N SER A 516 -5.50 39.23 9.30
CA SER A 516 -6.38 38.37 10.09
C SER A 516 -7.60 37.97 9.26
N VAL A 517 -7.72 36.68 8.97
CA VAL A 517 -8.89 36.09 8.31
C VAL A 517 -9.75 35.44 9.38
N VAL A 518 -10.91 36.03 9.66
CA VAL A 518 -11.89 35.45 10.58
C VAL A 518 -12.86 34.57 9.79
N VAL A 519 -12.83 33.27 10.07
CA VAL A 519 -13.78 32.31 9.53
C VAL A 519 -14.88 32.10 10.56
N GLU A 520 -15.97 32.85 10.39
CA GLU A 520 -17.18 32.65 11.19
C GLU A 520 -17.87 31.36 10.74
N ARG A 521 -18.18 30.47 11.71
CA ARG A 521 -18.89 29.20 11.47
C ARG A 521 -18.21 28.31 10.42
N PRO A 522 -16.95 27.87 10.65
CA PRO A 522 -16.23 27.06 9.67
C PRO A 522 -17.04 25.82 9.28
N ARG A 523 -17.15 25.57 7.97
CA ARG A 523 -17.93 24.43 7.46
C ARG A 523 -17.22 23.13 7.82
N ARG A 524 -17.81 22.37 8.75
CA ARG A 524 -17.37 21.02 9.08
C ARG A 524 -17.55 20.11 7.85
N ILE A 525 -16.49 19.42 7.45
CA ILE A 525 -16.50 18.51 6.29
C ILE A 525 -16.59 17.04 6.70
N ALA A 526 -16.15 16.70 7.91
CA ALA A 526 -16.24 15.34 8.45
C ALA A 526 -16.22 15.35 9.99
N ARG A 527 -16.66 14.25 10.59
CA ARG A 527 -16.48 13.94 12.02
C ARG A 527 -16.16 12.45 12.13
N HIS A 528 -14.99 12.11 12.66
CA HIS A 528 -14.60 10.73 12.94
C HIS A 528 -13.49 10.69 13.99
N ARG A 529 -13.27 9.52 14.61
CA ARG A 529 -12.23 9.33 15.64
C ARG A 529 -10.83 9.43 15.04
N TYR A 530 -9.89 10.01 15.79
CA TYR A 530 -8.48 10.03 15.44
C TYR A 530 -7.77 8.76 15.94
N SER A 531 -6.73 8.33 15.21
CA SER A 531 -6.04 7.06 15.50
C SER A 531 -5.26 7.08 16.82
N TYR A 532 -4.64 8.21 17.17
CA TYR A 532 -3.89 8.35 18.42
C TYR A 532 -4.82 8.91 19.50
N GLY A 533 -5.34 8.04 20.35
CA GLY A 533 -6.13 8.43 21.54
C GLY A 533 -7.65 8.29 21.40
N GLY A 534 -8.18 7.90 20.23
CA GLY A 534 -9.61 7.61 20.06
C GLY A 534 -10.54 8.84 20.19
N ILE A 535 -9.95 10.04 20.30
CA ILE A 535 -10.68 11.30 20.45
C ILE A 535 -11.43 11.59 19.13
N PRO A 536 -12.76 11.84 19.17
CA PRO A 536 -13.49 12.28 17.99
C PRO A 536 -12.99 13.66 17.56
N LEU A 537 -12.54 13.78 16.31
CA LEU A 537 -12.17 15.07 15.73
C LEU A 537 -13.25 15.56 14.77
N HIS A 538 -13.56 16.85 14.89
CA HIS A 538 -14.33 17.63 13.95
C HIS A 538 -13.37 18.23 12.93
N TYR A 539 -13.50 17.82 11.66
CA TYR A 539 -12.61 18.25 10.60
C TYR A 539 -13.20 19.40 9.81
N TYR A 540 -12.39 20.44 9.63
CA TYR A 540 -12.69 21.64 8.87
C TYR A 540 -11.66 21.80 7.75
N ARG A 541 -12.13 22.18 6.57
CA ARG A 541 -11.26 22.53 5.45
C ARG A 541 -11.14 24.04 5.40
N LEU A 542 -9.91 24.52 5.42
CA LEU A 542 -9.58 25.93 5.34
C LEU A 542 -8.68 26.15 4.12
N VAL A 543 -9.10 27.04 3.24
CA VAL A 543 -8.27 27.49 2.11
C VAL A 543 -7.74 28.87 2.49
N LEU A 544 -6.42 28.99 2.57
CA LEU A 544 -5.74 30.26 2.79
C LEU A 544 -5.55 30.91 1.41
N PRO A 545 -6.09 32.12 1.19
CA PRO A 545 -5.91 32.81 -0.07
C PRO A 545 -4.42 33.15 -0.26
N GLY A 546 -3.91 32.94 -1.46
CA GLY A 546 -2.61 33.50 -1.85
C GLY A 546 -2.68 35.02 -1.74
N THR A 547 -1.79 35.62 -0.95
CA THR A 547 -1.71 37.09 -0.85
C THR A 547 -0.86 37.63 -2.01
N PRO A 548 -1.37 38.58 -2.81
CA PRO A 548 -0.63 39.13 -3.96
C PRO A 548 0.47 40.13 -3.56
N GLN A 549 0.57 40.51 -2.28
CA GLN A 549 1.55 41.47 -1.77
C GLN A 549 2.24 40.96 -0.49
N GLY A 550 3.56 41.15 -0.43
CA GLY A 550 4.45 40.80 0.67
C GLY A 550 4.92 39.34 0.65
N GLY A 551 6.10 39.03 1.22
CA GLY A 551 6.73 37.71 1.18
C GLY A 551 5.97 36.59 1.88
N ASP A 552 6.65 35.48 2.18
CA ASP A 552 6.06 34.37 2.91
C ASP A 552 5.49 34.82 4.27
N ARG A 553 4.47 34.10 4.76
CA ARG A 553 3.75 34.47 5.98
C ARG A 553 3.66 33.31 6.96
N ASP A 554 3.96 33.56 8.22
CA ASP A 554 3.66 32.64 9.30
C ASP A 554 2.15 32.63 9.59
N VAL A 555 1.62 31.44 9.87
CA VAL A 555 0.20 31.17 10.08
C VAL A 555 -0.03 30.82 11.53
N PHE A 556 -0.80 31.66 12.22
CA PHE A 556 -1.26 31.43 13.58
C PHE A 556 -2.75 31.13 13.58
N LEU A 557 -3.17 30.12 14.35
CA LEU A 557 -4.57 29.69 14.41
C LEU A 557 -5.11 29.94 15.81
N VAL A 558 -6.11 30.80 15.90
CA VAL A 558 -6.82 31.12 17.15
C VAL A 558 -8.24 30.55 17.06
N PRO A 559 -8.51 29.37 17.63
CA PRO A 559 -9.83 28.75 17.60
C PRO A 559 -10.81 29.45 18.55
N VAL A 560 -12.06 29.57 18.13
CA VAL A 560 -13.20 29.89 19.02
C VAL A 560 -14.05 28.63 19.12
N PHE A 561 -14.03 27.97 20.27
CA PHE A 561 -14.78 26.72 20.50
C PHE A 561 -16.26 27.00 20.83
N ARG A 562 -17.16 26.06 20.50
CA ARG A 562 -18.51 26.01 21.08
C ARG A 562 -18.52 24.98 22.20
N TRP A 563 -18.84 25.43 23.41
CA TRP A 563 -18.91 24.60 24.62
C TRP A 563 -20.36 24.28 25.01
N ASP A 564 -21.26 24.21 24.01
CA ASP A 564 -22.69 23.98 24.19
C ASP A 564 -23.06 22.53 24.53
#